data_AF-A0A933C0Y1-F1
#
_entry.id   AF-A0A933C0Y1-F1
#
_cell.length_a   1.000
_cell.length_b   1.000
_cell.length_c   1.000
_cell.angle_alpha   90.00
_cell.angle_beta   90.00
_cell.angle_gamma   90.00
#
_symmetry.space_group_name_H-M   'P 1'
#
loop_
_entity.id
_entity.type
_entity.pdbx_description
1 polymer ?
#
loop_
_entity_poly.entity_id
_entity_poly.type
_entity_poly.pdbx_seq_one_letter_code
_entity_poly.pdbx_strand_id
1 'polypeptide(L)'
;MLERFFRRLAGPAAPRSVADNETFVRLMQIARDDAEVRDHLLRILRLDPTSRRGALNQYIQSMQLHGAPADFVEAFTYLKDDAVAETARALLESGG
;
A
#
# COMPACT_ATOMS: atom_id res chain seq x y z
N MET A 1 26.31 34.17 10.91
CA MET A 1 26.67 32.74 11.07
C MET A 1 25.39 31.91 11.15
N LEU A 2 24.65 31.83 10.04
CA LEU A 2 23.26 31.34 9.94
C LEU A 2 23.15 29.88 9.42
N GLU A 3 24.28 29.20 9.21
CA GLU A 3 24.30 27.88 8.56
C GLU A 3 23.99 26.69 9.48
N ARG A 4 23.83 26.91 10.80
CA ARG A 4 23.52 25.84 11.76
C ARG A 4 22.03 25.57 11.95
N PHE A 5 21.15 26.43 11.44
CA PHE A 5 19.70 26.26 11.56
C PHE A 5 19.09 25.38 10.45
N PHE A 6 19.61 25.45 9.22
CA PHE A 6 19.02 24.74 8.09
C PHE A 6 19.26 23.22 8.07
N ARG A 7 20.21 22.71 8.87
CA ARG A 7 20.50 21.26 8.94
C ARG A 7 19.50 20.46 9.80
N ARG A 8 18.49 21.11 10.42
CA ARG A 8 17.50 20.45 11.29
C ARG A 8 16.08 20.38 10.68
N LEU A 9 15.86 20.84 9.44
CA LEU A 9 14.55 20.81 8.78
C LEU A 9 14.41 19.75 7.68
N ALA A 10 15.42 18.90 7.48
CA ALA A 10 15.24 17.69 6.69
C ALA A 10 14.54 16.64 7.57
N GLY A 11 13.23 16.78 7.76
CA GLY A 11 12.38 15.64 8.09
C GLY A 11 12.58 14.55 7.02
N PRO A 12 12.33 13.26 7.32
CA PRO A 12 12.44 12.21 6.33
C PRO A 12 11.65 12.65 5.09
N ALA A 13 12.35 12.71 3.96
CA ALA A 13 11.73 13.08 2.69
C ALA A 13 10.53 12.16 2.50
N ALA A 14 9.35 12.75 2.30
CA ALA A 14 8.16 11.97 1.96
C ALA A 14 8.52 10.98 0.83
N PRO A 15 8.06 9.71 0.92
CA PRO A 15 8.44 8.68 -0.03
C PRO A 15 8.22 9.18 -1.46
N ARG A 16 9.25 9.11 -2.30
CA ARG A 16 9.20 9.66 -3.67
C ARG A 16 8.43 8.73 -4.61
N SER A 17 8.21 7.49 -4.18
CA SER A 17 7.45 6.45 -4.86
C SER A 17 6.78 5.53 -3.85
N VAL A 18 5.69 4.87 -4.24
CA VAL A 18 5.05 3.79 -3.46
C VAL A 18 6.04 2.68 -3.10
N ALA A 19 7.04 2.45 -3.95
CA ALA A 19 8.12 1.50 -3.70
C ALA A 19 9.05 1.89 -2.55
N ASP A 20 9.07 3.17 -2.14
CA ASP A 20 9.82 3.63 -0.96
C ASP A 20 9.03 3.40 0.35
N ASN A 21 7.75 3.02 0.26
CA ASN A 21 6.96 2.65 1.44
C ASN A 21 7.25 1.19 1.82
N GLU A 22 8.11 1.00 2.81
CA GLU A 22 8.54 -0.32 3.27
C GLU A 22 7.37 -1.23 3.69
N THR A 23 6.31 -0.64 4.26
CA THR A 23 5.10 -1.38 4.66
C THR A 23 4.34 -1.92 3.46
N PHE A 24 4.22 -1.14 2.39
CA PHE A 24 3.62 -1.60 1.14
C PHE A 24 4.43 -2.70 0.48
N VAL A 25 5.76 -2.53 0.39
CA VAL A 25 6.66 -3.56 -0.14
C VAL A 25 6.52 -4.85 0.64
N ARG A 26 6.45 -4.76 1.97
CA ARG A 26 6.28 -5.92 2.84
C ARG A 26 4.90 -6.58 2.68
N LEU A 27 3.83 -5.81 2.49
CA LEU A 27 2.51 -6.34 2.15
C LEU A 27 2.56 -7.16 0.86
N MET A 28 3.23 -6.65 -0.19
CA MET A 28 3.38 -7.37 -1.45
C MET A 28 4.24 -8.63 -1.31
N GLN A 29 5.29 -8.61 -0.48
CA GLN A 29 6.09 -9.81 -0.18
C GLN A 29 5.26 -10.88 0.53
N ILE A 30 4.53 -10.51 1.58
CA ILE A 30 3.62 -11.43 2.30
C ILE A 30 2.60 -12.01 1.33
N ALA A 31 2.00 -11.17 0.47
CA ALA A 31 1.04 -11.60 -0.53
C ALA A 31 1.64 -12.50 -1.63
N ARG A 32 2.97 -12.58 -1.77
CA ARG A 32 3.61 -13.55 -2.66
C ARG A 32 3.87 -14.89 -1.96
N ASP A 33 4.23 -14.84 -0.69
CA ASP A 33 4.61 -16.01 0.11
C ASP A 33 3.40 -16.74 0.71
N ASP A 34 2.30 -16.04 0.98
CA ASP A 34 1.07 -16.57 1.57
C ASP A 34 -0.07 -16.60 0.55
N ALA A 35 -0.54 -17.81 0.22
CA ALA A 35 -1.58 -18.02 -0.79
C ALA A 35 -2.94 -17.42 -0.40
N GLU A 36 -3.30 -17.45 0.90
CA GLU A 36 -4.58 -16.89 1.37
C GLU A 36 -4.57 -15.37 1.25
N VAL A 37 -3.46 -14.74 1.65
CA VAL A 37 -3.27 -13.29 1.50
C VAL A 37 -3.24 -12.90 0.02
N ARG A 38 -2.56 -13.68 -0.82
CA ARG A 38 -2.53 -13.49 -2.27
C ARG A 38 -3.92 -13.50 -2.88
N ASP A 39 -4.70 -14.54 -2.60
CA ASP A 39 -6.05 -14.70 -3.16
C ASP A 39 -6.98 -13.59 -2.69
N HIS A 40 -6.87 -13.18 -1.42
CA HIS A 40 -7.64 -12.05 -0.91
C HIS A 40 -7.32 -10.75 -1.65
N LEU A 41 -6.04 -10.41 -1.80
CA LEU A 41 -5.60 -9.22 -2.54
C LEU A 41 -6.01 -9.28 -4.02
N LEU A 42 -5.81 -10.42 -4.68
CA LEU A 42 -6.20 -10.59 -6.10
C LEU A 42 -7.71 -10.43 -6.31
N ARG A 43 -8.56 -10.90 -5.38
CA ARG A 43 -10.02 -10.67 -5.46
C ARG A 43 -10.35 -9.19 -5.49
N ILE A 44 -9.69 -8.37 -4.68
CA ILE A 44 -9.89 -6.92 -4.65
C ILE A 44 -9.31 -6.28 -5.92
N LEU A 45 -8.10 -6.66 -6.33
CA LEU A 45 -7.40 -6.06 -7.47
C LEU A 45 -8.03 -6.37 -8.83
N ARG A 46 -8.80 -7.45 -8.94
CA ARG A 46 -9.55 -7.83 -10.16
C ARG A 46 -10.86 -7.08 -10.35
N LEU A 47 -11.31 -6.34 -9.35
CA LEU A 47 -12.50 -5.50 -9.48
C LEU A 47 -12.23 -4.34 -10.45
N ASP A 48 -13.28 -3.84 -11.09
CA ASP A 48 -13.20 -2.58 -11.83
C ASP A 48 -12.78 -1.43 -10.90
N PRO A 49 -12.20 -0.32 -11.41
CA PRO A 49 -11.66 0.76 -10.58
C PRO A 49 -12.64 1.32 -9.54
N THR A 50 -13.92 1.43 -9.87
CA THR A 50 -14.94 1.98 -8.96
C THR A 50 -15.23 1.00 -7.84
N SER A 51 -15.48 -0.26 -8.19
CA SER A 51 -15.74 -1.33 -7.22
C SER A 51 -14.52 -1.59 -6.33
N ARG A 52 -13.30 -1.57 -6.89
CA ARG A 52 -12.05 -1.72 -6.13
C ARG A 52 -11.89 -0.65 -5.07
N ARG A 53 -12.11 0.63 -5.43
CA ARG A 53 -12.04 1.75 -4.47
C ARG A 53 -13.08 1.60 -3.36
N GLY A 54 -14.30 1.17 -3.69
CA GLY A 54 -15.35 0.88 -2.72
C GLY A 54 -14.94 -0.21 -1.73
N ALA A 55 -14.46 -1.35 -2.22
CA ALA A 55 -13.97 -2.46 -1.40
C ALA A 55 -12.79 -2.05 -0.51
N LEU A 56 -11.81 -1.34 -1.06
CA LEU A 56 -10.66 -0.83 -0.31
C LEU A 56 -11.08 0.17 0.77
N ASN A 57 -12.06 1.04 0.52
CA ASN A 57 -12.57 1.97 1.53
C ASN A 57 -13.20 1.22 2.72
N GLN A 58 -14.03 0.22 2.44
CA GLN A 58 -14.64 -0.62 3.49
C GLN A 58 -13.58 -1.38 4.28
N TYR A 59 -12.60 -1.94 3.59
CA TYR A 59 -11.51 -2.69 4.21
C TYR A 59 -10.62 -1.79 5.08
N ILE A 60 -10.24 -0.61 4.57
CA ILE A 60 -9.47 0.40 5.32
C ILE A 60 -10.24 0.85 6.57
N GLN A 61 -11.53 1.13 6.45
CA GLN A 61 -12.35 1.53 7.59
C GLN A 61 -12.41 0.41 8.64
N SER A 62 -12.57 -0.84 8.22
CA SER A 62 -12.51 -1.99 9.13
C SER A 62 -11.15 -2.08 9.84
N MET A 63 -10.03 -1.98 9.12
CA MET A 63 -8.69 -1.98 9.73
C MET A 63 -8.51 -0.88 10.77
N GLN A 64 -8.99 0.34 10.48
CA GLN A 64 -8.93 1.47 11.40
C GLN A 64 -9.75 1.21 12.67
N LEU A 65 -10.97 0.66 12.54
CA LEU A 65 -11.82 0.31 13.68
C LEU A 65 -11.20 -0.77 14.57
N HIS A 66 -10.41 -1.67 13.98
CA HIS A 66 -9.69 -2.72 14.70
C HIS A 66 -8.31 -2.28 15.21
N GLY A 67 -7.95 -1.00 15.08
CA GLY A 67 -6.71 -0.45 15.62
C GLY A 67 -5.44 -0.85 14.84
N ALA A 68 -5.58 -1.13 13.54
CA ALA A 68 -4.42 -1.41 12.69
C ALA A 68 -3.43 -0.22 12.67
N PRO A 69 -2.11 -0.48 12.57
CA PRO A 69 -1.11 0.58 12.48
C PRO A 69 -1.36 1.50 11.27
N ALA A 70 -1.10 2.81 11.44
CA ALA A 70 -1.35 3.81 10.40
C ALA A 70 -0.60 3.50 9.09
N ASP A 71 0.67 3.10 9.18
CA ASP A 71 1.49 2.75 8.01
C ASP A 71 0.93 1.53 7.27
N PHE A 72 0.30 0.61 8.00
CA PHE A 72 -0.35 -0.56 7.40
C PHE A 72 -1.62 -0.15 6.68
N VAL A 73 -2.43 0.72 7.27
CA VAL A 73 -3.61 1.30 6.60
C VAL A 73 -3.20 2.08 5.35
N GLU A 74 -2.12 2.87 5.43
CA GLU A 74 -1.57 3.64 4.32
C GLU A 74 -1.19 2.74 3.14
N ALA A 75 -0.59 1.58 3.37
CA ALA A 75 -0.24 0.62 2.32
C ALA A 75 -1.45 0.27 1.41
N PHE A 76 -2.63 0.08 1.99
CA PHE A 76 -3.85 -0.21 1.22
C PHE A 76 -4.41 1.01 0.48
N THR A 77 -4.07 2.22 0.90
CA THR A 77 -4.50 3.44 0.18
C THR A 77 -3.86 3.54 -1.19
N TYR A 78 -2.62 3.08 -1.35
CA TYR A 78 -1.92 3.07 -2.64
C TYR A 78 -2.63 2.20 -3.68
N LEU A 79 -3.33 1.13 -3.28
CA LEU A 79 -4.09 0.25 -4.19
C LEU A 79 -5.36 0.91 -4.78
N LYS A 80 -5.72 2.12 -4.32
CA LYS A 80 -6.81 2.91 -4.93
C LYS A 80 -6.39 3.53 -6.25
N ASP A 81 -5.09 3.78 -6.44
CA ASP A 81 -4.52 4.24 -7.70
C ASP A 81 -4.56 3.12 -8.75
N ASP A 82 -4.95 3.45 -9.98
CA ASP A 82 -5.16 2.46 -11.04
C ASP A 82 -3.85 1.85 -11.54
N ALA A 83 -2.78 2.66 -11.65
CA ALA A 83 -1.49 2.19 -12.12
C ALA A 83 -0.80 1.32 -11.07
N VAL A 84 -0.89 1.70 -9.80
CA VAL A 84 -0.37 0.89 -8.69
C VAL A 84 -1.12 -0.44 -8.59
N ALA A 85 -2.46 -0.42 -8.68
CA ALA A 85 -3.27 -1.63 -8.61
C ALA A 85 -2.97 -2.61 -9.76
N GLU A 86 -2.83 -2.10 -10.98
CA GLU A 86 -2.48 -2.93 -12.13
C GLU A 86 -1.09 -3.56 -11.97
N THR A 87 -0.11 -2.77 -11.51
CA THR A 87 1.25 -3.26 -11.24
C THR A 87 1.26 -4.33 -10.15
N ALA A 88 0.53 -4.10 -9.05
CA ALA A 88 0.40 -5.07 -7.96
C ALA A 88 -0.27 -6.36 -8.43
N ARG A 89 -1.33 -6.27 -9.25
CA ARG A 89 -2.02 -7.42 -9.82
C ARG A 89 -1.07 -8.25 -10.69
N ALA A 90 -0.39 -7.61 -11.64
CA ALA A 90 0.55 -8.28 -12.53
C ALA A 90 1.68 -8.98 -11.74
N LEU A 91 2.19 -8.35 -10.68
CA LEU A 91 3.19 -8.93 -9.80
C LEU A 91 2.69 -10.20 -9.09
N LEU A 92 1.46 -10.19 -8.59
CA LEU A 92 0.88 -11.31 -7.86
C LEU A 92 0.41 -12.45 -8.78
N GLU A 93 0.02 -12.16 -10.01
CA GLU A 93 -0.37 -13.18 -11.01
C GLU A 93 0.84 -13.85 -11.68
N SER A 94 1.99 -13.17 -11.75
CA SER A 94 3.22 -13.71 -12.36
C SER A 94 4.10 -14.50 -11.39
N GLY A 95 3.80 -14.51 -10.09
CA GLY A 95 4.67 -15.05 -9.04
C GLY A 95 4.03 -16.14 -8.17
N GLY A 96 3.47 -17.19 -8.81
CA GLY A 96 3.00 -18.42 -8.16
C GLY A 96 3.97 -19.57 -8.33
#